data_AF-A0A2V3J4H6-F1
#
_entry.id   AF-A0A2V3J4H6-F1
#
_cell.length_a   1.000
_cell.length_b   1.000
_cell.length_c   1.000
_cell.angle_alpha   90.00
_cell.angle_beta   90.00
_cell.angle_gamma   90.00
#
_symmetry.space_group_name_H-M   'P 1'
#
loop_
_entity.id
_entity.type
_entity.pdbx_description
1 polymer ?
#
loop_
_entity_poly.entity_id
_entity_poly.type
_entity_poly.pdbx_seq_one_letter_code
_entity_poly.pdbx_strand_id
1 'polypeptide(L)'
;MTVSEISKKKMVRGSSFTPAIAKSWVIVSENFTVGTQQKSDAFYVAVTHLYKETPKPANRVERSVSSIKAWCKTIPKDCMIFNGCNARLARQGITGVSPRDIIKMSTAVHNGINMSHVSEDCGPPLQHY
;
A
#
# COMPACT_ATOMS: atom_id res chain seq x y z
N MET A 1 -6.42 14.84 44.56
CA MET A 1 -6.58 13.89 43.43
C MET A 1 -7.83 14.32 42.70
N THR A 2 -7.78 14.83 41.47
CA THR A 2 -7.55 14.06 40.25
C THR A 2 -7.05 14.98 39.13
N VAL A 3 -5.94 14.61 38.49
CA VAL A 3 -5.47 15.23 37.26
C VAL A 3 -6.37 14.71 36.13
N SER A 4 -7.08 15.63 35.48
CA SER A 4 -7.89 15.34 34.30
C SER A 4 -6.99 14.79 33.19
N GLU A 5 -7.06 13.48 32.95
CA GLU A 5 -6.46 12.85 31.78
C GLU A 5 -7.22 13.32 30.54
N ILE A 6 -6.69 14.37 29.90
CA ILE A 6 -7.03 14.73 28.54
C ILE A 6 -6.61 13.54 27.67
N SER A 7 -7.58 12.67 27.40
CA SER A 7 -7.49 11.62 26.41
C SER A 7 -7.08 12.25 25.09
N LYS A 8 -5.78 12.16 24.79
CA LYS A 8 -5.22 12.53 23.49
C LYS A 8 -5.89 11.57 22.50
N LYS A 9 -7.01 12.00 21.91
CA LYS A 9 -7.56 11.42 20.69
C LYS A 9 -6.39 11.36 19.72
N LYS A 10 -5.81 10.17 19.60
CA LYS A 10 -4.70 9.89 18.69
C LYS A 10 -5.26 10.26 17.32
N MET A 11 -4.80 11.38 16.79
CA MET A 11 -5.19 11.86 15.48
C MET A 11 -4.88 10.71 14.51
N VAL A 12 -5.92 10.02 14.05
CA VAL A 12 -5.78 8.99 13.03
C VAL A 12 -5.30 9.74 11.81
N ARG A 13 -3.98 9.70 11.60
CA ARG A 13 -3.28 10.30 10.47
C ARG A 13 -4.06 9.87 9.24
N GLY A 14 -4.74 10.84 8.61
CA GLY A 14 -5.92 10.61 7.78
C GLY A 14 -5.74 9.40 6.88
N SER A 15 -6.76 8.54 6.82
CA SER A 15 -6.81 7.38 5.92
C SER A 15 -6.56 7.88 4.51
N SER A 16 -5.29 7.85 4.14
CA SER A 16 -4.84 8.31 2.85
C SER A 16 -5.46 7.36 1.84
N PHE A 17 -6.00 7.92 0.77
CA PHE A 17 -6.45 7.16 -0.38
C PHE A 17 -5.20 6.63 -1.14
N THR A 18 -4.36 5.86 -0.43
CA THR A 18 -3.10 5.23 -0.84
C THR A 18 -3.27 4.22 -1.96
N PRO A 19 -4.35 3.40 -2.00
CA PRO A 19 -4.49 2.41 -3.07
C PRO A 19 -4.61 3.05 -4.45
N ALA A 20 -5.24 4.22 -4.57
CA ALA A 20 -5.38 4.90 -5.86
C ALA A 20 -4.05 5.48 -6.37
N ILE A 21 -3.23 6.04 -5.47
CA ILE A 21 -1.88 6.52 -5.84
C ILE A 21 -1.01 5.33 -6.24
N ALA A 22 -1.06 4.23 -5.48
CA ALA A 22 -0.33 3.01 -5.81
C ALA A 22 -0.79 2.39 -7.15
N LYS A 23 -2.09 2.28 -7.39
CA LYS A 23 -2.65 1.79 -8.67
C LYS A 23 -2.20 2.68 -9.84
N SER A 24 -2.28 3.99 -9.68
CA SER A 24 -1.81 4.94 -10.70
C SER A 24 -0.31 4.79 -10.96
N TRP A 25 0.49 4.62 -9.90
CA TRP A 25 1.93 4.43 -10.01
C TRP A 25 2.29 3.14 -10.76
N VAL A 26 1.59 2.02 -10.47
CA VAL A 26 1.79 0.75 -11.18
C VAL A 26 1.47 0.89 -12.67
N ILE A 27 0.30 1.43 -13.01
CA ILE A 27 -0.13 1.59 -14.41
C ILE A 27 0.87 2.47 -15.19
N VAL A 28 1.33 3.58 -14.61
CA VAL A 28 2.32 4.46 -15.27
C VAL A 28 3.69 3.78 -15.35
N SER A 29 4.05 2.93 -14.40
CA SER A 29 5.31 2.18 -14.43
C SER A 29 5.38 1.16 -15.57
N GLU A 30 4.22 0.64 -16.00
CA GLU A 30 4.10 -0.29 -17.13
C GLU A 30 4.10 0.43 -18.50
N ASN A 31 4.00 1.77 -18.51
CA ASN A 31 4.03 2.55 -19.75
C ASN A 31 5.44 2.56 -20.36
N PHE A 32 5.56 2.15 -21.63
CA PHE A 32 6.85 2.05 -22.33
C PHE A 32 7.60 3.40 -22.43
N THR A 33 6.89 4.51 -22.50
CA THR A 33 7.47 5.84 -22.74
C THR A 33 7.93 6.51 -21.44
N VAL A 34 7.07 6.53 -20.41
CA VAL A 34 7.33 7.25 -19.15
C VAL A 34 7.69 6.33 -17.99
N GLY A 35 7.36 5.04 -18.07
CA GLY A 35 7.56 4.08 -16.99
C GLY A 35 9.03 3.80 -16.66
N THR A 36 9.93 3.95 -17.63
CA THR A 36 11.39 3.86 -17.42
C THR A 36 11.97 5.11 -16.74
N GLN A 37 11.20 6.21 -16.68
CA GLN A 37 11.65 7.50 -16.17
C GLN A 37 11.20 7.76 -14.72
N GLN A 38 11.18 6.75 -13.84
CA GLN A 38 10.67 6.90 -12.46
C GLN A 38 11.43 7.90 -11.57
N LYS A 39 12.54 8.47 -12.07
CA LYS A 39 13.30 9.55 -11.44
C LYS A 39 12.93 10.94 -11.97
N SER A 40 12.28 11.03 -13.13
CA SER A 40 11.93 12.29 -13.79
C SER A 40 10.62 12.87 -13.25
N ASP A 41 10.47 14.18 -13.36
CA ASP A 41 9.20 14.84 -13.01
C ASP A 41 8.06 14.46 -13.97
N ALA A 42 8.37 14.14 -15.23
CA ALA A 42 7.39 13.69 -16.22
C ALA A 42 6.64 12.43 -15.74
N PHE A 43 7.35 11.48 -15.11
CA PHE A 43 6.72 10.30 -14.52
C PHE A 43 5.73 10.68 -13.40
N TYR A 44 6.12 11.56 -12.47
CA TYR A 44 5.24 11.96 -11.37
C TYR A 44 4.05 12.81 -11.83
N VAL A 45 4.22 13.59 -12.90
CA VAL A 45 3.12 14.31 -13.57
C VAL A 45 2.13 13.32 -14.17
N ALA A 46 2.60 12.28 -14.87
CA ALA A 46 1.74 11.24 -15.42
C ALA A 46 0.97 10.47 -14.33
N VAL A 47 1.65 10.10 -13.24
CA VAL A 47 0.98 9.46 -12.07
C VAL A 47 -0.09 10.40 -11.48
N THR A 48 0.19 11.69 -11.39
CA THR A 48 -0.76 12.69 -10.88
C THR A 48 -1.98 12.84 -11.79
N HIS A 49 -1.76 12.83 -13.10
CA HIS A 49 -2.83 12.88 -14.09
C HIS A 49 -3.76 11.68 -13.96
N LEU A 50 -3.19 10.48 -14.02
CA LEU A 50 -3.95 9.24 -13.92
C LEU A 50 -4.66 9.09 -12.57
N TYR A 51 -3.99 9.54 -11.48
CA TYR A 51 -4.64 9.68 -10.19
C TYR A 51 -5.91 10.51 -10.39
N LYS A 52 -5.83 11.77 -10.80
CA LYS A 52 -7.00 12.66 -10.95
C LYS A 52 -8.12 12.09 -11.83
N GLU A 53 -7.80 11.35 -12.88
CA GLU A 53 -8.79 10.75 -13.81
C GLU A 53 -9.51 9.51 -13.26
N THR A 54 -8.92 8.80 -12.29
CA THR A 54 -9.55 7.59 -11.73
C THR A 54 -10.91 7.93 -11.09
N PRO A 55 -11.99 7.17 -11.38
CA PRO A 55 -13.35 7.44 -10.90
C PRO A 55 -13.41 7.67 -9.39
N LYS A 56 -14.16 8.72 -9.00
CA LYS A 56 -14.14 9.30 -7.64
C LYS A 56 -15.01 8.50 -6.67
N PRO A 57 -14.52 8.16 -5.48
CA PRO A 57 -15.34 8.18 -4.27
C PRO A 57 -15.55 9.65 -3.85
N ALA A 58 -16.70 9.96 -3.25
CA ALA A 58 -17.12 11.31 -2.88
C ALA A 58 -16.09 12.10 -2.02
N ASN A 59 -15.16 11.42 -1.34
CA ASN A 59 -14.26 12.00 -0.35
C ASN A 59 -12.80 12.15 -0.83
N ARG A 60 -12.55 12.19 -2.15
CA ARG A 60 -11.19 12.25 -2.65
C ARG A 60 -10.57 13.65 -2.47
N VAL A 61 -9.44 13.68 -1.77
CA VAL A 61 -8.63 14.89 -1.61
C VAL A 61 -7.79 15.14 -2.86
N GLU A 62 -7.88 16.34 -3.44
CA GLU A 62 -6.94 16.75 -4.48
C GLU A 62 -5.52 16.83 -3.93
N ARG A 63 -4.56 16.32 -4.69
CA ARG A 63 -3.15 16.30 -4.30
C ARG A 63 -2.29 16.99 -5.36
N SER A 64 -1.33 17.77 -4.88
CA SER A 64 -0.29 18.35 -5.74
C SER A 64 0.68 17.27 -6.23
N VAL A 65 1.38 17.55 -7.33
CA VAL A 65 2.43 16.66 -7.87
C VAL A 65 3.49 16.39 -6.80
N SER A 66 3.90 17.40 -6.02
CA SER A 66 4.88 17.23 -4.93
C SER A 66 4.40 16.28 -3.85
N SER A 67 3.11 16.33 -3.48
CA SER A 67 2.51 15.40 -2.53
C SER A 67 2.50 13.97 -3.07
N ILE A 68 2.10 13.78 -4.33
CA ILE A 68 2.09 12.47 -4.98
C ILE A 68 3.51 11.92 -5.11
N LYS A 69 4.49 12.73 -5.53
CA LYS A 69 5.90 12.36 -5.59
C LYS A 69 6.43 11.87 -4.24
N ALA A 70 6.10 12.54 -3.14
CA ALA A 70 6.49 12.10 -1.80
C ALA A 70 5.90 10.71 -1.46
N TRP A 71 4.64 10.45 -1.82
CA TRP A 71 4.00 9.14 -1.68
C TRP A 71 4.61 8.06 -2.57
N CYS A 72 4.86 8.37 -3.85
CA CYS A 72 5.47 7.41 -4.78
C CYS A 72 6.86 6.96 -4.31
N LYS A 73 7.63 7.82 -3.63
CA LYS A 73 8.93 7.45 -3.04
C LYS A 73 8.84 6.44 -1.91
N THR A 74 7.68 6.28 -1.26
CA THR A 74 7.51 5.28 -0.19
C THR A 74 7.12 3.91 -0.75
N ILE A 75 6.53 3.85 -1.94
CA ILE A 75 6.02 2.61 -2.54
C ILE A 75 7.14 1.56 -2.73
N PRO A 76 8.30 1.86 -3.35
CA PRO A 76 9.36 0.86 -3.48
C PRO A 76 9.88 0.33 -2.14
N LYS A 77 9.95 1.19 -1.12
CA LYS A 77 10.37 0.79 0.23
C LYS A 77 9.38 -0.20 0.84
N ASP A 78 8.10 0.09 0.71
CA ASP A 78 7.02 -0.76 1.21
C ASP A 78 7.00 -2.11 0.50
N CYS A 79 7.17 -2.12 -0.83
CA CYS A 79 7.30 -3.35 -1.61
C CYS A 79 8.51 -4.20 -1.17
N MET A 80 9.66 -3.58 -0.84
CA MET A 80 10.82 -4.32 -0.33
C MET A 80 10.54 -4.99 1.02
N ILE A 81 9.84 -4.30 1.93
CA ILE A 81 9.45 -4.87 3.23
C ILE A 81 8.50 -6.05 3.03
N PHE A 82 7.47 -5.87 2.20
CA PHE A 82 6.52 -6.92 1.86
C PHE A 82 7.22 -8.14 1.22
N ASN A 83 8.14 -7.91 0.29
CA ASN A 83 8.93 -8.97 -0.34
C ASN A 83 9.76 -9.75 0.68
N GLY A 84 10.29 -9.08 1.71
CA GLY A 84 10.96 -9.73 2.83
C GLY A 84 10.02 -10.64 3.63
N CYS A 85 8.82 -10.16 3.95
CA CYS A 85 7.77 -10.97 4.61
C CYS A 85 7.41 -12.21 3.76
N ASN A 86 7.18 -12.02 2.47
CA ASN A 86 6.82 -13.08 1.53
C ASN A 86 7.93 -14.11 1.34
N ALA A 87 9.17 -13.66 1.16
CA ALA A 87 10.32 -14.56 1.05
C ALA A 87 10.53 -15.39 2.31
N ARG A 88 10.34 -14.79 3.50
CA ARG A 88 10.44 -15.51 4.78
C ARG A 88 9.40 -16.63 4.87
N LEU A 89 8.14 -16.34 4.54
CA LEU A 89 7.05 -17.33 4.62
C LEU A 89 7.17 -18.41 3.54
N ALA A 90 7.51 -18.02 2.31
CA ALA A 90 7.71 -18.98 1.21
C ALA A 90 8.82 -20.00 1.52
N ARG A 91 9.88 -19.59 2.24
CA ARG A 91 10.99 -20.48 2.64
C ARG A 91 10.63 -21.44 3.77
N GLN A 92 9.56 -21.20 4.53
CA GLN A 92 9.19 -22.08 5.64
C GLN A 92 8.61 -23.42 5.17
N GLY A 93 8.25 -23.55 3.89
CA GLY A 93 7.77 -24.83 3.34
C GLY A 93 6.53 -25.36 4.06
N ILE A 94 5.64 -24.46 4.52
CA ILE A 94 4.47 -24.81 5.31
C ILE A 94 3.56 -25.73 4.47
N THR A 95 3.31 -26.94 4.96
CA THR A 95 2.49 -27.93 4.27
C THR A 95 1.02 -27.50 4.25
N GLY A 96 0.32 -27.79 3.14
CA GLY A 96 -1.09 -27.44 2.99
C GLY A 96 -1.39 -25.96 2.71
N VAL A 97 -0.37 -25.12 2.51
CA VAL A 97 -0.51 -23.68 2.25
C VAL A 97 -0.30 -23.39 0.76
N SER A 98 -1.28 -22.77 0.10
CA SER A 98 -1.16 -22.38 -1.30
C SER A 98 -0.33 -21.09 -1.44
N PRO A 99 0.21 -20.78 -2.64
CA PRO A 99 0.86 -19.50 -2.88
C PRO A 99 -0.03 -18.28 -2.57
N ARG A 100 -1.35 -18.41 -2.76
CA ARG A 100 -2.32 -17.36 -2.42
C ARG A 100 -2.40 -17.15 -0.90
N ASP A 101 -2.31 -18.22 -0.12
CA ASP A 101 -2.32 -18.14 1.33
C ASP A 101 -1.02 -17.52 1.86
N ILE A 102 0.12 -17.81 1.23
CA ILE A 102 1.40 -17.13 1.54
C ILE A 102 1.27 -15.61 1.35
N ILE A 103 0.60 -15.13 0.31
CA ILE A 103 0.39 -13.69 0.08
C ILE A 103 -0.49 -13.08 1.16
N LYS A 104 -1.59 -13.75 1.52
CA LYS A 104 -2.48 -13.33 2.63
C LYS A 104 -1.71 -13.24 3.94
N MET A 105 -0.93 -14.26 4.25
CA MET A 105 -0.06 -14.29 5.41
C MET A 105 0.98 -13.17 5.38
N SER A 106 1.64 -12.96 4.24
CA SER A 106 2.63 -11.89 4.07
C SER A 106 2.02 -10.51 4.31
N THR A 107 0.78 -10.31 3.86
CA THR A 107 0.01 -9.08 4.08
C THR A 107 -0.29 -8.86 5.57
N ALA A 108 -0.72 -9.91 6.28
CA ALA A 108 -0.98 -9.83 7.71
C ALA A 108 0.32 -9.53 8.51
N VAL A 109 1.43 -10.22 8.21
CA VAL A 109 2.73 -9.92 8.83
C VAL A 109 3.17 -8.48 8.57
N HIS A 110 3.06 -8.03 7.31
CA HIS A 110 3.43 -6.66 6.90
C HIS A 110 2.62 -5.61 7.65
N ASN A 111 1.34 -5.88 7.92
CA ASN A 111 0.46 -5.05 8.74
C ASN A 111 0.69 -5.17 10.26
N GLY A 112 1.71 -5.91 10.71
CA GLY A 112 2.06 -6.08 12.12
C GLY A 112 1.16 -7.07 12.86
N ILE A 113 0.38 -7.88 12.14
CA ILE A 113 -0.41 -8.96 12.74
C ILE A 113 0.52 -10.16 12.95
N ASN A 114 0.69 -10.55 14.22
CA ASN A 114 1.45 -11.74 14.58
C ASN A 114 0.60 -12.99 14.31
N MET A 115 0.92 -13.73 13.25
CA MET A 115 0.28 -15.01 12.99
C MET A 115 1.14 -16.14 13.57
N SER A 116 0.67 -16.74 14.65
CA SER A 116 1.24 -17.95 15.23
C SER A 116 0.80 -19.23 14.49
N HIS A 117 -0.33 -19.19 13.78
CA HIS A 117 -0.84 -20.24 12.91
C HIS A 117 -1.71 -19.61 11.81
N VAL A 118 -1.94 -20.34 10.71
CA VAL A 118 -2.86 -19.96 9.63
C VAL A 118 -4.26 -19.85 10.21
N SER A 119 -4.67 -18.68 10.68
CA SER A 119 -6.07 -18.43 11.05
C SER A 119 -6.81 -17.86 9.85
N GLU A 120 -8.07 -18.28 9.72
CA GLU A 120 -9.03 -17.93 8.67
C GLU A 120 -9.31 -16.40 8.59
N ASP A 121 -8.79 -15.63 9.54
CA ASP A 121 -8.93 -14.16 9.68
C ASP A 121 -8.01 -13.34 8.77
N CYS A 122 -7.28 -13.99 7.86
CA CYS A 122 -6.63 -13.24 6.78
C CYS A 122 -7.72 -12.71 5.85
N GLY A 123 -8.20 -11.50 6.16
CA GLY A 123 -9.26 -10.79 5.46
C GLY A 123 -9.16 -10.87 3.93
N PRO A 124 -10.27 -10.63 3.22
CA PRO A 124 -10.38 -10.97 1.81
C PRO A 124 -9.24 -10.31 1.01
N PRO A 125 -8.62 -11.03 0.06
CA PRO A 125 -7.65 -10.43 -0.85
C PRO A 125 -8.31 -9.22 -1.52
N LEU A 126 -7.55 -8.12 -1.66
CA LEU A 126 -8.00 -6.88 -2.29
C LEU A 126 -8.84 -7.21 -3.53
N GLN A 127 -10.15 -7.04 -3.42
CA GLN A 127 -11.06 -7.30 -4.53
C GLN A 127 -10.77 -6.28 -5.62
N HIS A 128 -10.57 -6.78 -6.84
CA HIS A 128 -10.42 -5.96 -8.02
C HIS A 128 -11.72 -5.18 -8.25
N TYR A 129 -11.67 -3.87 -8.02
CA TYR A 129 -12.61 -2.87 -8.54
C TYR A 129 -11.95 -2.13 -9.71
#